data_AF-A0A2V9ELA2-F1
#
_entry.id   AF-A0A2V9ELA2-F1
#
_cell.length_a   1.000
_cell.length_b   1.000
_cell.length_c   1.000
_cell.angle_alpha   90.00
_cell.angle_beta   90.00
_cell.angle_gamma   90.00
#
_symmetry.space_group_name_H-M   'P 1'
#
loop_
_entity.id
_entity.type
_entity.pdbx_description
1 polymer ?
#
loop_
_entity_poly.entity_id
_entity_poly.type
_entity_poly.pdbx_seq_one_letter_code
_entity_poly.pdbx_strand_id
1 'polypeptide(L)'
;MFLRSTKRKKDGKVHRYFSVVENRRLATGGTAQRTVLYLGEINDKQEEAWRKSLAVFDEDQKQYATMSLFPDDHAIPTGVSNGIQVRLGELELRRPRVFGNCWLACELWRELGLDQFWQERFAEGRESIGWEKVLQLLVVNRLIAPGSESYLHRHWFLSSAMDELLSTDFVIADKDRLYRCLDRILEHKQDVFTYLRKKWADLFQVDFEVLLYDLTSTYFEGAMEQNPKAKRGYSRDGRPDCLQVVIGLVATTDGFP
;
A
#
# COMPACT_ATOMS: atom_id res chain seq x y z
N MET A 1 15.16 -12.91 -9.33
CA MET A 1 14.28 -14.04 -8.97
C MET A 1 14.00 -14.85 -10.23
N PHE A 2 13.61 -16.12 -10.13
CA PHE A 2 13.31 -16.97 -11.29
C PHE A 2 12.23 -18.01 -10.93
N LEU A 3 11.59 -18.58 -11.95
CA LEU A 3 10.64 -19.70 -11.78
C LEU A 3 11.42 -21.02 -11.75
N ARG A 4 11.28 -21.80 -10.67
CA ARG A 4 11.85 -23.14 -10.55
C ARG A 4 10.76 -24.18 -10.72
N SER A 5 10.96 -25.12 -11.62
CA SER A 5 10.14 -26.34 -11.72
C SER A 5 10.81 -27.50 -10.97
N THR A 6 10.03 -28.31 -10.27
CA THR A 6 10.51 -29.52 -9.59
C THR A 6 9.60 -30.68 -9.95
N LYS A 7 10.20 -31.77 -10.45
CA LYS A 7 9.47 -32.99 -10.79
C LYS A 7 9.46 -33.92 -9.58
N ARG A 8 8.27 -34.38 -9.19
CA ARG A 8 8.08 -35.38 -8.12
C ARG A 8 7.31 -36.55 -8.68
N LYS A 9 7.83 -37.77 -8.55
CA LYS A 9 7.10 -39.00 -8.88
C LYS A 9 6.30 -39.44 -7.65
N LYS A 10 4.98 -39.55 -7.78
CA LYS A 10 4.08 -40.05 -6.73
C LYS A 10 2.99 -40.90 -7.39
N ASP A 11 2.66 -42.05 -6.81
CA ASP A 11 1.58 -42.93 -7.29
C ASP A 11 1.67 -43.28 -8.79
N GLY A 12 2.89 -43.51 -9.29
CA GLY A 12 3.16 -43.81 -10.70
C GLY A 12 3.07 -42.62 -11.66
N LYS A 13 2.57 -41.46 -11.21
CA LYS A 13 2.46 -40.22 -12.00
C LYS A 13 3.61 -39.26 -11.70
N VAL A 14 4.00 -38.48 -12.70
CA VAL A 14 4.99 -37.41 -12.55
C VAL A 14 4.25 -36.10 -12.34
N HIS A 15 4.41 -35.52 -11.17
CA HIS A 15 3.84 -34.24 -10.78
C HIS A 15 4.90 -33.15 -10.96
N ARG A 16 4.53 -32.00 -11.54
CA ARG A 16 5.43 -30.85 -11.73
C ARG A 16 4.96 -29.70 -10.85
N TYR A 17 5.78 -29.36 -9.86
CA TYR A 17 5.54 -28.24 -8.95
C TYR A 17 6.34 -27.02 -9.37
N PHE A 18 5.75 -25.85 -9.20
CA PHE A 18 6.40 -24.57 -9.52
C PHE A 18 6.57 -23.70 -8.27
N SER A 19 7.68 -22.98 -8.21
CA SER A 19 7.98 -22.03 -7.15
C SER A 19 8.74 -20.83 -7.68
N VAL A 20 8.46 -19.64 -7.16
CA VAL A 20 9.27 -18.43 -7.41
C VAL A 20 10.44 -18.43 -6.43
N VAL A 21 11.67 -18.32 -6.93
CA VAL A 21 12.90 -18.41 -6.15
C VAL A 21 13.76 -17.15 -6.32
N GLU A 22 14.35 -16.68 -5.24
CA GLU A 22 15.29 -15.57 -5.21
C GLU A 22 16.71 -16.09 -4.91
N ASN A 23 17.69 -15.66 -5.70
CA ASN A 23 19.11 -15.85 -5.41
C ASN A 23 19.59 -14.71 -4.50
N ARG A 24 20.18 -15.05 -3.35
CA ARG A 24 20.84 -14.10 -2.45
C ARG A 24 22.33 -14.36 -2.38
N ARG A 25 23.13 -13.34 -2.64
CA ARG A 25 24.58 -13.43 -2.54
C ARG A 25 24.99 -13.45 -1.07
N LEU A 26 25.84 -14.41 -0.72
CA LEU A 26 26.37 -14.58 0.63
C LEU A 26 27.70 -13.83 0.76
N ALA A 27 28.04 -13.40 1.97
CA ALA A 27 29.32 -12.76 2.26
C ALA A 27 30.52 -13.66 1.90
N THR A 28 30.34 -14.98 1.95
CA THR A 28 31.34 -16.00 1.56
C THR A 28 31.56 -16.11 0.04
N GLY A 29 30.89 -15.27 -0.77
CA GLY A 29 30.98 -15.28 -2.23
C GLY A 29 30.04 -16.27 -2.92
N GLY A 30 29.41 -17.18 -2.17
CA GLY A 30 28.40 -18.10 -2.68
C GLY A 30 27.02 -17.47 -2.88
N THR A 31 26.06 -18.27 -3.33
CA THR A 31 24.65 -17.87 -3.50
C THR A 31 23.74 -18.82 -2.74
N ALA A 32 22.82 -18.29 -1.95
CA ALA A 32 21.73 -19.05 -1.34
C ALA A 32 20.43 -18.83 -2.10
N GLN A 33 19.65 -19.89 -2.29
CA GLN A 33 18.32 -19.81 -2.90
C GLN A 33 17.24 -19.72 -1.82
N ARG A 34 16.44 -18.66 -1.85
CA ARG A 34 15.25 -18.51 -1.00
C ARG A 34 14.01 -18.72 -1.86
N THR A 35 13.16 -19.66 -1.48
CA THR A 35 11.83 -19.80 -2.10
C THR A 35 10.94 -18.66 -1.62
N VAL A 36 10.43 -17.86 -2.54
CA VAL A 36 9.58 -16.68 -2.27
C VAL A 36 8.11 -17.07 -2.20
N LEU A 37 7.66 -17.89 -3.15
CA LEU A 37 6.27 -18.32 -3.26
C LEU A 37 6.20 -19.73 -3.84
N TYR A 38 5.41 -20.61 -3.23
CA TYR A 38 5.02 -21.88 -3.83
C TYR A 38 3.77 -21.67 -4.68
N LEU A 39 3.87 -21.94 -5.98
CA LEU A 39 2.74 -21.85 -6.90
C LEU A 39 1.93 -23.16 -6.93
N GLY A 40 2.48 -24.23 -6.35
CA GLY A 40 1.84 -25.53 -6.29
C GLY A 40 2.08 -26.38 -7.53
N GLU A 41 1.27 -27.42 -7.68
CA GLU A 41 1.22 -28.26 -8.86
C GLU A 41 0.32 -27.62 -9.90
N ILE A 42 0.74 -27.61 -11.16
CA ILE A 42 -0.17 -27.34 -12.29
C ILE A 42 -0.45 -28.71 -12.90
N ASN A 43 -1.67 -29.22 -12.71
CA ASN A 43 -2.13 -30.43 -13.39
C ASN A 43 -2.73 -30.11 -14.76
N ASP A 44 -2.91 -31.11 -15.62
CA ASP A 44 -3.39 -30.92 -17.01
C ASP A 44 -4.73 -30.15 -17.10
N LYS A 45 -5.63 -30.34 -16.13
CA LYS A 45 -6.91 -29.60 -16.05
C LYS A 45 -6.71 -28.13 -15.65
N GLN A 46 -5.74 -27.84 -14.78
CA GLN A 46 -5.34 -26.49 -14.43
C GLN A 46 -4.56 -25.82 -15.55
N GLU A 47 -3.76 -26.57 -16.32
CA GLU A 47 -3.09 -26.07 -17.51
C GLU A 47 -4.11 -25.58 -18.54
N GLU A 48 -5.16 -26.35 -18.83
CA GLU A 48 -6.28 -25.89 -19.68
C GLU A 48 -7.05 -24.70 -19.08
N ALA A 49 -7.25 -24.67 -17.77
CA ALA A 49 -7.94 -23.57 -17.10
C ALA A 49 -7.09 -22.27 -17.01
N TRP A 50 -5.77 -22.37 -16.93
CA TRP A 50 -4.81 -21.25 -16.95
C TRP A 50 -4.42 -20.84 -18.37
N ARG A 51 -4.57 -21.73 -19.35
CA ARG A 51 -4.64 -21.41 -20.78
C ARG A 51 -5.86 -20.56 -21.15
N LYS A 52 -6.67 -20.13 -20.17
CA LYS A 52 -7.60 -19.02 -20.36
C LYS A 52 -6.80 -17.76 -20.64
N SER A 53 -6.58 -17.55 -21.94
CA SER A 53 -6.82 -16.29 -22.62
C SER A 53 -6.38 -15.07 -21.83
N LEU A 54 -5.11 -14.69 -21.95
CA LEU A 54 -4.72 -13.37 -21.50
C LEU A 54 -5.18 -12.35 -22.54
N ALA A 55 -5.85 -11.30 -22.08
CA ALA A 55 -6.10 -10.13 -22.89
C ALA A 55 -4.76 -9.41 -23.09
N VAL A 56 -4.17 -9.60 -24.26
CA VAL A 56 -2.94 -8.92 -24.67
C VAL A 56 -3.35 -7.69 -25.48
N PHE A 57 -2.85 -6.52 -25.08
CA PHE A 57 -3.04 -5.31 -25.85
C PHE A 57 -2.12 -5.33 -27.07
N ASP A 58 -2.70 -5.33 -28.26
CA ASP A 58 -1.99 -5.20 -29.53
C ASP A 58 -1.78 -3.70 -29.81
N GLU A 59 -0.53 -3.23 -29.74
CA GLU A 59 -0.20 -1.80 -29.95
C GLU A 59 -0.48 -1.33 -31.39
N ASP A 60 -0.33 -2.22 -32.38
CA ASP A 60 -0.55 -1.90 -33.80
C ASP A 60 -2.04 -1.76 -34.11
N GLN A 61 -2.85 -2.68 -33.57
CA GLN A 61 -4.29 -2.70 -33.78
C GLN A 61 -5.07 -1.89 -32.72
N LYS A 62 -4.38 -1.41 -31.67
CA LYS A 62 -4.94 -0.68 -30.51
C LYS A 62 -6.15 -1.39 -29.88
N GLN A 63 -6.13 -2.72 -29.86
CA GLN A 63 -7.23 -3.52 -29.32
C GLN A 63 -6.70 -4.69 -28.48
N TYR A 64 -7.55 -5.18 -27.58
CA TYR A 64 -7.22 -6.38 -26.81
C TYR A 64 -7.52 -7.62 -27.63
N ALA A 65 -6.52 -8.48 -27.79
CA ALA A 65 -6.65 -9.80 -28.38
C ALA A 65 -6.52 -10.86 -27.29
N THR A 66 -7.31 -11.92 -27.42
CA THR A 66 -7.15 -13.11 -26.59
C THR A 66 -6.01 -13.94 -27.15
N MET A 67 -4.97 -14.18 -26.33
CA MET A 67 -3.81 -14.98 -26.70
C MET A 67 -3.61 -16.14 -25.72
N SER A 68 -3.10 -17.26 -26.24
CA SER A 68 -2.72 -18.44 -25.48
C SER A 68 -1.21 -18.49 -25.33
N LEU A 69 -0.71 -18.52 -24.09
CA LEU A 69 0.72 -18.57 -23.82
C LEU A 69 1.23 -20.01 -23.78
N PHE A 70 2.40 -20.22 -24.38
CA PHE A 70 3.13 -21.48 -24.43
C PHE A 70 4.56 -21.27 -23.95
N PRO A 71 5.18 -22.22 -23.25
CA PRO A 71 6.62 -22.22 -23.06
C PRO A 71 7.37 -22.24 -24.39
N ASP A 72 8.51 -21.57 -24.47
CA ASP A 72 9.36 -21.53 -25.67
C ASP A 72 10.02 -22.87 -26.02
N ASP A 73 10.08 -23.80 -25.05
CA ASP A 73 10.56 -25.17 -25.25
C ASP A 73 9.49 -26.13 -25.84
N HIS A 74 8.27 -25.66 -26.10
CA HIS A 74 7.17 -26.46 -26.66
C HIS A 74 6.60 -25.82 -27.93
N ALA A 75 6.37 -26.62 -28.98
CA ALA A 75 5.67 -26.15 -30.17
C ALA A 75 4.20 -25.81 -29.86
N ILE A 76 3.68 -24.76 -30.49
CA ILE A 76 2.26 -24.40 -30.40
C ILE A 76 1.45 -25.50 -31.11
N PRO A 77 0.43 -26.12 -30.46
CA PRO A 77 -0.39 -27.16 -31.07
C PRO A 77 -1.13 -26.68 -32.32
N THR A 78 -1.24 -27.57 -33.30
CA THR A 78 -1.99 -27.33 -34.54
C THR A 78 -3.47 -27.14 -34.21
N GLY A 79 -4.02 -25.96 -34.53
CA GLY A 79 -5.40 -25.58 -34.20
C GLY A 79 -5.55 -24.38 -33.26
N VAL A 80 -4.45 -23.86 -32.70
CA VAL A 80 -4.44 -22.63 -31.91
C VAL A 80 -4.09 -21.44 -32.83
N SER A 81 -5.04 -20.52 -33.02
CA SER A 81 -4.85 -19.35 -33.91
C SER A 81 -4.00 -18.23 -33.30
N ASN A 82 -4.06 -18.04 -31.98
CA ASN A 82 -3.39 -16.94 -31.26
C ASN A 82 -2.40 -17.45 -30.20
N GLY A 83 -1.54 -18.40 -30.58
CA GLY A 83 -0.51 -18.93 -29.69
C GLY A 83 0.73 -18.03 -29.66
N ILE A 84 1.22 -17.70 -28.47
CA ILE A 84 2.51 -17.02 -28.27
C ILE A 84 3.41 -17.89 -27.41
N GLN A 85 4.67 -18.03 -27.82
CA GLN A 85 5.72 -18.64 -27.01
C GLN A 85 6.38 -17.62 -26.09
N VAL A 86 6.57 -17.99 -24.82
CA VAL A 86 7.13 -17.16 -23.76
C VAL A 86 8.39 -17.81 -23.23
N ARG A 87 9.48 -17.05 -23.24
CA ARG A 87 10.78 -17.48 -22.71
C ARG A 87 10.80 -17.33 -21.20
N LEU A 88 10.36 -18.38 -20.49
CA LEU A 88 10.29 -18.36 -19.03
C LEU A 88 11.66 -18.14 -18.36
N GLY A 89 12.75 -18.56 -19.03
CA GLY A 89 14.13 -18.35 -18.57
C GLY A 89 14.58 -16.89 -18.63
N GLU A 90 13.91 -16.05 -19.42
CA GLU A 90 14.17 -14.61 -19.54
C GLU A 90 13.22 -13.77 -18.66
N LEU A 91 12.36 -14.40 -17.86
CA LEU A 91 11.42 -13.69 -16.99
C LEU A 91 12.18 -12.90 -15.91
N GLU A 92 12.11 -11.57 -16.01
CA GLU A 92 12.69 -10.66 -15.03
C GLU A 92 11.61 -9.91 -14.26
N LEU A 93 11.66 -9.96 -12.93
CA LEU A 93 10.82 -9.11 -12.09
C LEU A 93 11.47 -7.72 -11.99
N ARG A 94 10.89 -6.73 -12.68
CA ARG A 94 11.34 -5.33 -12.61
C ARG A 94 10.42 -4.52 -11.71
N ARG A 95 11.02 -3.65 -10.88
CA ARG A 95 10.33 -2.71 -9.98
C ARG A 95 9.25 -3.40 -9.10
N PRO A 96 9.63 -4.37 -8.25
CA PRO A 96 8.68 -4.96 -7.32
C PRO A 96 8.14 -3.88 -6.37
N ARG A 97 6.82 -3.71 -6.35
CA ARG A 97 6.12 -2.75 -5.51
C ARG A 97 5.18 -3.47 -4.55
N VAL A 98 5.03 -2.91 -3.35
CA VAL A 98 4.06 -3.38 -2.37
C VAL A 98 2.66 -2.95 -2.84
N PHE A 99 1.76 -3.92 -3.04
CA PHE A 99 0.39 -3.68 -3.51
C PHE A 99 -0.66 -4.05 -2.47
N GLY A 100 -0.61 -5.26 -1.90
CA GLY A 100 -1.75 -5.85 -1.18
C GLY A 100 -2.23 -5.05 0.04
N ASN A 101 -1.32 -4.60 0.91
CA ASN A 101 -1.69 -3.77 2.06
C ASN A 101 -2.10 -2.35 1.66
N CYS A 102 -1.45 -1.76 0.64
CA CYS A 102 -1.82 -0.47 0.07
C CYS A 102 -3.25 -0.51 -0.49
N TRP A 103 -3.56 -1.54 -1.28
CA TRP A 103 -4.89 -1.77 -1.82
C TRP A 103 -5.93 -1.93 -0.71
N LEU A 104 -5.66 -2.79 0.29
CA LEU A 104 -6.57 -3.00 1.41
C LEU A 104 -6.82 -1.70 2.20
N ALA A 105 -5.78 -0.91 2.44
CA ALA A 105 -5.92 0.38 3.11
C ALA A 105 -6.76 1.38 2.27
N CYS A 106 -6.61 1.35 0.94
CA CYS A 106 -7.48 2.13 0.04
C CYS A 106 -8.93 1.63 0.05
N GLU A 107 -9.18 0.33 0.19
CA GLU A 107 -10.54 -0.21 0.37
C GLU A 107 -11.14 0.26 1.70
N LEU A 108 -10.41 0.16 2.80
CA LEU A 108 -10.86 0.66 4.11
C LEU A 108 -11.18 2.17 4.06
N TRP A 109 -10.37 2.95 3.37
CA TRP A 109 -10.62 4.38 3.14
C TRP A 109 -11.98 4.62 2.46
N ARG A 110 -12.32 3.82 1.44
CA ARG A 110 -13.62 3.88 0.74
C ARG A 110 -14.77 3.35 1.59
N GLU A 111 -14.60 2.24 2.29
CA GLU A 111 -15.63 1.68 3.18
C GLU A 111 -16.00 2.65 4.32
N LEU A 112 -14.99 3.37 4.83
CA LEU A 112 -15.22 4.44 5.79
C LEU A 112 -15.86 5.70 5.16
N GLY A 113 -15.98 5.77 3.84
CA GLY A 113 -16.57 6.89 3.09
C GLY A 113 -15.71 8.16 3.12
N LEU A 114 -14.41 8.03 3.41
CA LEU A 114 -13.48 9.15 3.51
C LEU A 114 -13.15 9.75 2.15
N ASP A 115 -13.22 8.95 1.09
CA ASP A 115 -13.10 9.40 -0.29
C ASP A 115 -14.12 10.49 -0.61
N GLN A 116 -15.41 10.22 -0.41
CA GLN A 116 -16.49 11.18 -0.67
C GLN A 116 -16.40 12.38 0.27
N PHE A 117 -16.19 12.13 1.57
CA PHE A 117 -16.08 13.18 2.59
C PHE A 117 -15.01 14.22 2.22
N TRP A 118 -13.82 13.77 1.83
CA TRP A 118 -12.71 14.67 1.49
C TRP A 118 -12.83 15.25 0.08
N GLN A 119 -13.36 14.51 -0.88
CA GLN A 119 -13.59 15.02 -2.23
C GLN A 119 -14.52 16.25 -2.19
N GLU A 120 -15.59 16.23 -1.40
CA GLU A 120 -16.49 17.38 -1.25
C GLU A 120 -15.82 18.60 -0.63
N ARG A 121 -14.90 18.42 0.32
CA ARG A 121 -14.24 19.53 1.04
C ARG A 121 -13.05 20.09 0.27
N PHE A 122 -12.40 19.28 -0.55
CA PHE A 122 -11.27 19.69 -1.38
C PHE A 122 -11.63 20.04 -2.82
N ALA A 123 -12.92 20.04 -3.18
CA ALA A 123 -13.41 20.22 -4.56
C ALA A 123 -13.01 21.54 -5.24
N GLU A 124 -12.43 22.50 -4.51
CA GLU A 124 -12.06 23.81 -5.03
C GLU A 124 -10.57 23.90 -5.40
N GLY A 125 -10.27 23.73 -6.70
CA GLY A 125 -8.93 23.99 -7.22
C GLY A 125 -8.77 23.75 -8.72
N ARG A 126 -7.81 24.44 -9.34
CA ARG A 126 -7.36 24.19 -10.73
C ARG A 126 -6.21 23.16 -10.79
N GLU A 127 -6.03 22.39 -9.73
CA GLU A 127 -4.87 21.51 -9.62
C GLU A 127 -5.06 20.22 -10.43
N SER A 128 -3.97 19.72 -11.00
CA SER A 128 -3.96 18.49 -11.79
C SER A 128 -4.24 17.22 -10.96
N ILE A 129 -3.97 17.29 -9.66
CA ILE A 129 -4.17 16.18 -8.71
C ILE A 129 -5.00 16.70 -7.54
N GLY A 130 -6.10 16.02 -7.26
CA GLY A 130 -6.98 16.33 -6.13
C GLY A 130 -6.29 16.09 -4.78
N TRP A 131 -6.54 17.01 -3.84
CA TRP A 131 -5.95 16.96 -2.50
C TRP A 131 -6.44 15.75 -1.69
N GLU A 132 -7.61 15.20 -2.01
CA GLU A 132 -8.16 14.00 -1.41
C GLU A 132 -7.26 12.79 -1.63
N LYS A 133 -6.64 12.67 -2.82
CA LYS A 133 -5.68 11.60 -3.12
C LYS A 133 -4.38 11.79 -2.35
N VAL A 134 -3.90 13.03 -2.20
CA VAL A 134 -2.69 13.32 -1.40
C VAL A 134 -2.93 12.93 0.05
N LEU A 135 -4.11 13.23 0.59
CA LEU A 135 -4.48 12.84 1.94
C LEU A 135 -4.61 11.32 2.08
N GLN A 136 -5.27 10.66 1.12
CA GLN A 136 -5.36 9.20 1.10
C GLN A 136 -3.96 8.57 1.10
N LEU A 137 -3.03 9.09 0.31
CA LEU A 137 -1.63 8.65 0.29
C LEU A 137 -0.96 8.77 1.68
N LEU A 138 -1.11 9.92 2.34
CA LEU A 138 -0.56 10.17 3.67
C LEU A 138 -1.14 9.22 4.72
N VAL A 139 -2.46 8.99 4.69
CA VAL A 139 -3.16 8.13 5.64
C VAL A 139 -2.77 6.66 5.44
N VAL A 140 -2.74 6.20 4.19
CA VAL A 140 -2.30 4.84 3.85
C VAL A 140 -0.84 4.62 4.26
N ASN A 141 0.04 5.60 4.02
CA ASN A 141 1.42 5.53 4.51
C ASN A 141 1.48 5.42 6.04
N ARG A 142 0.71 6.26 6.77
CA ARG A 142 0.68 6.26 8.23
C ARG A 142 0.21 4.93 8.81
N LEU A 143 -0.75 4.27 8.14
CA LEU A 143 -1.27 2.96 8.55
C LEU A 143 -0.27 1.83 8.32
N ILE A 144 0.47 1.87 7.21
CA ILE A 144 1.31 0.75 6.77
C ILE A 144 2.77 0.86 7.23
N ALA A 145 3.34 2.05 7.10
CA ALA A 145 4.76 2.33 7.33
C ALA A 145 4.90 3.74 7.90
N PRO A 146 4.46 3.97 9.15
CA PRO A 146 4.46 5.30 9.76
C PRO A 146 5.86 5.90 9.73
N GLY A 147 5.97 7.07 9.09
CA GLY A 147 7.24 7.78 8.92
C GLY A 147 7.01 9.27 8.68
N SER A 148 8.07 9.99 8.32
CA SER A 148 7.94 11.37 7.89
C SER A 148 7.52 11.46 6.42
N GLU A 149 6.93 12.58 6.01
CA GLU A 149 6.60 12.88 4.62
C GLU A 149 7.87 12.85 3.74
N SER A 150 9.03 13.18 4.32
CA SER A 150 10.35 13.02 3.69
C SER A 150 10.70 11.56 3.39
N TYR A 151 10.45 10.64 4.32
CA TYR A 151 10.63 9.20 4.09
C TYR A 151 9.64 8.68 3.03
N LEU A 152 8.38 9.13 3.11
CA LEU A 152 7.34 8.82 2.12
C LEU A 152 7.80 9.20 0.71
N HIS A 153 8.15 10.47 0.52
CA HIS A 153 8.60 11.05 -0.75
C HIS A 153 9.82 10.33 -1.34
N ARG A 154 10.85 10.06 -0.54
CA ARG A 154 12.14 9.55 -1.03
C ARG A 154 12.18 8.04 -1.23
N HIS A 155 11.43 7.28 -0.43
CA HIS A 155 11.61 5.83 -0.35
C HIS A 155 10.30 5.05 -0.48
N TRP A 156 9.32 5.34 0.39
CA TRP A 156 8.15 4.48 0.49
C TRP A 156 7.28 4.54 -0.77
N PHE A 157 7.05 5.73 -1.33
CA PHE A 157 6.23 5.88 -2.54
C PHE A 157 6.77 5.03 -3.69
N LEU A 158 8.09 5.09 -3.96
CA LEU A 158 8.76 4.35 -5.04
C LEU A 158 8.72 2.82 -4.87
N SER A 159 8.54 2.35 -3.65
CA SER A 159 8.44 0.91 -3.32
C SER A 159 7.01 0.44 -3.11
N SER A 160 6.02 1.33 -3.24
CA SER A 160 4.59 1.07 -3.12
C SER A 160 3.90 1.20 -4.47
N ALA A 161 2.76 0.54 -4.67
CA ALA A 161 1.93 0.68 -5.88
C ALA A 161 0.90 1.83 -5.76
N MET A 162 1.18 2.86 -4.94
CA MET A 162 0.24 3.94 -4.67
C MET A 162 -0.04 4.82 -5.88
N ASP A 163 0.92 4.95 -6.80
CA ASP A 163 0.74 5.64 -8.08
C ASP A 163 -0.34 4.95 -8.94
N GLU A 164 -0.29 3.62 -9.04
CA GLU A 164 -1.32 2.82 -9.73
C GLU A 164 -2.68 2.92 -9.02
N LEU A 165 -2.68 2.72 -7.69
CA LEU A 165 -3.90 2.69 -6.88
C LEU A 165 -4.65 4.02 -6.86
N LEU A 166 -3.91 5.14 -6.95
CA LEU A 166 -4.49 6.49 -7.01
C LEU A 166 -4.58 7.03 -8.44
N SER A 167 -4.16 6.24 -9.44
CA SER A 167 -4.13 6.61 -10.86
C SER A 167 -3.46 7.98 -11.07
N THR A 168 -2.21 8.08 -10.62
CA THR A 168 -1.42 9.31 -10.59
C THR A 168 0.06 9.00 -10.82
N ASP A 169 0.89 10.03 -10.89
CA ASP A 169 2.34 9.90 -11.02
C ASP A 169 3.05 10.38 -9.75
N PHE A 170 4.38 10.53 -9.80
CA PHE A 170 5.17 10.97 -8.66
C PHE A 170 4.82 12.38 -8.14
N VAL A 171 4.11 13.22 -8.91
CA VAL A 171 3.76 14.58 -8.49
C VAL A 171 2.89 14.56 -7.24
N ILE A 172 2.10 13.51 -7.01
CA ILE A 172 1.30 13.36 -5.78
C ILE A 172 2.16 13.29 -4.52
N ALA A 173 3.35 12.69 -4.66
CA ALA A 173 4.30 12.47 -3.58
C ALA A 173 5.36 13.57 -3.50
N ASP A 174 5.19 14.68 -4.23
CA ASP A 174 6.04 15.85 -4.09
C ASP A 174 6.06 16.32 -2.64
N LYS A 175 7.26 16.56 -2.11
CA LYS A 175 7.46 16.87 -0.70
C LYS A 175 6.63 18.08 -0.26
N ASP A 176 6.62 19.16 -1.03
CA ASP A 176 5.90 20.38 -0.65
C ASP A 176 4.38 20.16 -0.73
N ARG A 177 3.92 19.38 -1.71
CA ARG A 177 2.50 18.96 -1.79
C ARG A 177 2.09 18.16 -0.55
N LEU A 178 2.88 17.19 -0.11
CA LEU A 178 2.59 16.41 1.09
C LEU A 178 2.43 17.30 2.33
N TYR A 179 3.35 18.26 2.55
CA TYR A 179 3.26 19.18 3.69
C TYR A 179 2.07 20.14 3.58
N ARG A 180 1.81 20.72 2.41
CA ARG A 180 0.65 21.63 2.21
C ARG A 180 -0.68 20.92 2.43
N CYS A 181 -0.77 19.62 2.16
CA CYS A 181 -1.96 18.84 2.45
C CYS A 181 -2.29 18.84 3.96
N LEU A 182 -1.25 18.81 4.82
CA LEU A 182 -1.43 18.84 6.28
C LEU A 182 -2.02 20.17 6.79
N ASP A 183 -1.67 21.28 6.15
CA ASP A 183 -2.26 22.58 6.50
C ASP A 183 -3.74 22.64 6.09
N ARG A 184 -4.07 22.10 4.91
CA ARG A 184 -5.45 22.07 4.38
C ARG A 184 -6.40 21.23 5.22
N ILE A 185 -5.96 20.08 5.76
CA ILE A 185 -6.82 19.26 6.61
C ILE A 185 -7.17 19.95 7.94
N LEU A 186 -6.34 20.88 8.41
CA LEU A 186 -6.52 21.52 9.70
C LEU A 186 -7.79 22.37 9.74
N GLU A 187 -8.16 22.98 8.61
CA GLU A 187 -9.39 23.77 8.44
C GLU A 187 -10.65 22.92 8.67
N HIS A 188 -10.59 21.62 8.36
CA HIS A 188 -11.71 20.68 8.46
C HIS A 188 -11.66 19.80 9.72
N LYS A 189 -10.79 20.13 10.69
CA LYS A 189 -10.56 19.30 11.88
C LYS A 189 -11.85 18.92 12.62
N GLN A 190 -12.73 19.87 12.85
CA GLN A 190 -13.96 19.61 13.62
C GLN A 190 -14.93 18.71 12.85
N ASP A 191 -15.02 18.91 11.53
CA ASP A 191 -15.89 18.14 10.65
C ASP A 191 -15.43 16.69 10.57
N VAL A 192 -14.12 16.45 10.38
CA VAL A 192 -13.60 15.08 10.32
C VAL A 192 -13.74 14.37 11.67
N PHE A 193 -13.56 15.07 12.80
CA PHE A 193 -13.79 14.47 14.12
C PHE A 193 -15.23 14.06 14.31
N THR A 194 -16.18 14.90 13.89
CA THR A 194 -17.62 14.60 13.96
C THR A 194 -17.97 13.42 13.06
N TYR A 195 -17.44 13.39 11.83
CA TYR A 195 -17.64 12.30 10.88
C TYR A 195 -17.11 10.97 11.39
N LEU A 196 -15.85 10.93 11.85
CA LEU A 196 -15.21 9.73 12.35
C LEU A 196 -15.88 9.21 13.63
N ARG A 197 -16.28 10.10 14.54
CA ARG A 197 -17.04 9.72 15.74
C ARG A 197 -18.35 9.01 15.36
N LYS A 198 -19.07 9.53 14.37
CA LYS A 198 -20.31 8.91 13.89
C LYS A 198 -20.03 7.53 13.28
N LYS A 199 -19.04 7.42 12.39
CA LYS A 199 -18.64 6.14 11.80
C LYS A 199 -18.28 5.11 12.86
N TRP A 200 -17.56 5.55 13.88
CA TRP A 200 -17.14 4.69 14.98
C TRP A 200 -18.35 4.20 15.80
N ALA A 201 -19.29 5.09 16.13
CA ALA A 201 -20.55 4.71 16.77
C ALA A 201 -21.37 3.73 15.92
N ASP A 202 -21.49 3.98 14.61
CA ASP A 202 -22.29 3.14 13.70
C ASP A 202 -21.68 1.74 13.52
N LEU A 203 -20.35 1.63 13.42
CA LEU A 203 -19.65 0.37 13.16
C LEU A 203 -19.54 -0.52 14.40
N PHE A 204 -19.35 0.07 15.57
CA PHE A 204 -19.01 -0.66 16.80
C PHE A 204 -20.05 -0.50 17.91
N GLN A 205 -21.11 0.27 17.68
CA GLN A 205 -22.17 0.54 18.68
C GLN A 205 -21.59 1.08 19.99
N VAL A 206 -20.58 1.95 19.88
CA VAL A 206 -19.84 2.49 21.01
C VAL A 206 -20.70 3.47 21.81
N ASP A 207 -20.79 3.24 23.12
CA ASP A 207 -21.36 4.18 24.07
C ASP A 207 -20.30 5.13 24.64
N PHE A 208 -20.63 6.42 24.67
CA PHE A 208 -19.75 7.48 25.19
C PHE A 208 -20.17 7.94 26.60
N GLU A 209 -20.81 7.08 27.39
CA GLU A 209 -21.30 7.42 28.74
C GLU A 209 -20.15 7.60 29.75
N VAL A 210 -19.15 6.73 29.68
CA VAL A 210 -17.95 6.79 30.50
C VAL A 210 -16.74 6.86 29.59
N LEU A 211 -15.95 7.92 29.76
CA LEU A 211 -14.71 8.13 29.03
C LEU A 211 -13.54 8.17 30.02
N LEU A 212 -12.57 7.30 29.77
CA LEU A 212 -11.30 7.31 30.48
C LEU A 212 -10.46 8.44 29.88
N TYR A 213 -10.01 9.35 30.73
CA TYR A 213 -9.20 10.48 30.31
C TYR A 213 -7.87 10.44 31.05
N ASP A 214 -6.79 10.36 30.30
CA ASP A 214 -5.44 10.49 30.82
C ASP A 214 -4.69 11.60 30.08
N LEU A 215 -3.75 12.21 30.79
CA LEU A 215 -2.89 13.25 30.29
C LEU A 215 -1.47 12.72 30.26
N THR A 216 -0.81 12.79 29.11
CA THR A 216 0.65 12.69 29.01
C THR A 216 1.23 14.03 28.56
N SER A 217 2.54 14.23 28.75
CA SER A 217 3.23 15.44 28.30
C SER A 217 4.49 15.04 27.57
N THR A 218 4.81 15.72 26.48
CA THR A 218 6.10 15.59 25.80
C THR A 218 6.62 16.98 25.42
N TYR A 219 7.73 17.04 24.68
CA TYR A 219 8.43 18.27 24.39
C TYR A 219 8.75 18.45 22.90
N PHE A 220 9.00 19.70 22.51
CA PHE A 220 9.49 20.05 21.19
C PHE A 220 11.00 20.27 21.22
N GLU A 221 11.71 19.83 20.18
CA GLU A 221 13.14 20.13 19.99
C GLU A 221 13.39 21.47 19.28
N GLY A 222 12.37 22.02 18.60
CA GLY A 222 12.43 23.31 17.90
C GLY A 222 11.95 24.50 18.74
N ALA A 223 12.14 25.71 18.20
CA ALA A 223 11.77 26.96 18.87
C ALA A 223 10.25 27.20 18.95
N MET A 224 9.45 26.62 18.04
CA MET A 224 7.98 26.65 18.02
C MET A 224 7.36 28.05 18.14
N GLU A 225 8.01 29.08 17.59
CA GLU A 225 7.63 30.49 17.76
C GLU A 225 6.18 30.81 17.34
N GLN A 226 5.65 30.04 16.38
CA GLN A 226 4.30 30.21 15.85
C GLN A 226 3.26 29.30 16.52
N ASN A 227 3.65 28.47 17.49
CA ASN A 227 2.74 27.54 18.16
C ASN A 227 2.36 28.07 19.57
N PRO A 228 1.16 28.65 19.74
CA PRO A 228 0.74 29.20 21.04
C PRO A 228 0.57 28.13 22.14
N LYS A 229 0.52 26.84 21.77
CA LYS A 229 0.43 25.72 22.72
C LYS A 229 1.79 25.29 23.26
N ALA A 230 2.89 25.66 22.59
CA ALA A 230 4.23 25.29 23.01
C ALA A 230 4.68 26.23 24.14
N LYS A 231 4.65 25.73 25.38
CA LYS A 231 5.02 26.50 26.59
C LYS A 231 5.91 25.67 27.47
N ARG A 232 6.85 26.30 28.19
CA ARG A 232 7.60 25.60 29.24
C ARG A 232 6.64 25.20 30.37
N GLY A 233 6.88 24.03 30.96
CA GLY A 233 6.02 23.47 31.98
C GLY A 233 6.61 22.19 32.56
N TYR A 234 5.78 21.46 33.31
CA TYR A 234 6.17 20.17 33.86
C TYR A 234 6.46 19.18 32.73
N SER A 235 7.63 18.55 32.78
CA SER A 235 8.10 17.60 31.77
C SER A 235 8.18 16.21 32.38
N ARG A 236 7.29 15.30 31.96
CA ARG A 236 7.38 13.88 32.33
C ARG A 236 8.61 13.19 31.74
N ASP A 237 9.13 13.71 30.64
CA ASP A 237 10.34 13.21 29.95
C ASP A 237 11.65 13.80 30.53
N GLY A 238 11.58 14.61 31.59
CA GLY A 238 12.76 15.20 32.22
C GLY A 238 13.45 16.31 31.41
N ARG A 239 12.72 16.98 30.50
CA ARG A 239 13.23 18.07 29.62
C ARG A 239 12.59 19.43 29.92
N PRO A 240 12.75 19.99 31.14
CA PRO A 240 12.17 21.28 31.50
C PRO A 240 12.77 22.47 30.71
N ASP A 241 13.92 22.26 30.05
CA ASP A 241 14.58 23.20 29.15
C ASP A 241 13.80 23.43 27.85
N CYS A 242 13.05 22.43 27.40
CA CYS A 242 12.27 22.44 26.17
C CYS A 242 10.86 23.01 26.35
N LEU A 243 10.27 23.49 25.25
CA LEU A 243 8.84 23.78 25.21
C LEU A 243 8.05 22.47 25.28
N GLN A 244 7.03 22.44 26.11
CA GLN A 244 6.20 21.27 26.36
C GLN A 244 4.89 21.34 25.55
N VAL A 245 4.30 20.17 25.33
CA VAL A 245 2.92 19.98 24.88
C VAL A 245 2.28 18.89 25.71
N VAL A 246 1.04 19.14 26.15
CA VAL A 246 0.22 18.16 26.85
C VAL A 246 -0.67 17.47 25.84
N ILE A 247 -0.67 16.14 25.86
CA ILE A 247 -1.51 15.29 25.02
C ILE A 247 -2.55 14.66 25.93
N GLY A 248 -3.82 14.92 25.62
CA GLY A 248 -4.93 14.21 26.26
C GLY A 248 -5.28 12.98 25.43
N LEU A 249 -5.27 11.82 26.08
CA LEU A 249 -5.82 10.58 25.53
C LEU A 249 -7.19 10.37 26.16
N VAL A 250 -8.20 10.27 25.31
CA VAL A 250 -9.53 9.83 25.70
C VAL A 250 -9.65 8.39 25.22
N ALA A 251 -10.27 7.51 25.99
CA ALA A 251 -10.59 6.16 25.57
C ALA A 251 -11.95 5.72 26.14
N THR A 252 -12.62 4.82 25.44
CA THR A 252 -13.81 4.13 25.95
C THR A 252 -13.43 3.12 27.03
N THR A 253 -14.42 2.61 27.75
CA THR A 253 -14.24 1.52 28.74
C THR A 253 -13.70 0.23 28.12
N ASP A 254 -13.91 0.03 26.82
CA ASP A 254 -13.39 -1.11 26.06
C ASP A 254 -11.94 -0.92 25.61
N GLY A 255 -11.32 0.23 25.94
CA GLY A 255 -9.93 0.53 25.64
C GLY A 255 -9.68 1.07 24.23
N PHE A 256 -10.72 1.49 23.53
CA PHE A 256 -10.59 2.13 22.21
C PHE A 256 -10.42 3.65 22.35
N PRO A 257 -9.42 4.26 21.67
CA PRO A 257 -9.12 5.70 21.76
C PRO A 257 -10.12 6.59 21.00
#